data_AF-A0A6N6N2A0-F1
#
_entry.id   AF-A0A6N6N2A0-F1
#
_cell.length_a   1.000
_cell.length_b   1.000
_cell.length_c   1.000
_cell.angle_alpha   90.00
_cell.angle_beta   90.00
_cell.angle_gamma   90.00
#
_symmetry.space_group_name_H-M   'P 1'
#
loop_
_entity.id
_entity.type
_entity.pdbx_description
1 polymer ?
#
loop_
_entity_poly.entity_id
_entity_poly.type
_entity_poly.pdbx_seq_one_letter_code
_entity_poly.pdbx_strand_id
1 'polypeptide(L)'
;MRFVVLFLPASALVLLGAHYARGGELGVAVAHVLLAVFLFSKRAWVRPVAAGILVLGSVEWVNAFVDLVRFRLAADIPWSRATIIMGMVLALNVLALFSLMCRGARDFYSRHRENIGWRAAMFFVVIIVLVFIRAKTAIPLLLADRFFPGWGGLETFALGLYAVWIGGKMLDPQQNRRARPRIWAFFSIVFFSQLVLGLAGVERMLMTGDLHLPVPALIVAGPVFRGGGVFMLALFSATVFLVGPAWCSHLCYIGALDDFMSRRGGKAGQNKKFERLGVWGRGATLVLVLGAAVILRQQDVSWLVAVWAAAVFGLIGIGIMFVFSRRAGLMVHCTTFCPMGLLAVVFGRLSLWRIRIDTNCSRCSACFSHCRYNALSEEAMVAGQPGMNCTLCGDCVAACPGGHVAYSFPFLNSVNSRALFLTLVISLHAVFLGVARM
;
A
#
# COMPACT_ATOMS: atom_id res chain seq x y z
N MET A 1 -23.76 -26.38 -17.36
CA MET A 1 -23.49 -25.39 -16.28
C MET A 1 -22.05 -24.88 -16.23
N ARG A 2 -21.01 -25.73 -16.20
CA ARG A 2 -19.59 -25.29 -16.19
C ARG A 2 -19.17 -24.47 -17.42
N PHE A 3 -19.65 -24.86 -18.60
CA PHE A 3 -19.41 -24.13 -19.85
C PHE A 3 -19.93 -22.68 -19.77
N VAL A 4 -21.16 -22.48 -19.29
CA VAL A 4 -21.80 -21.15 -19.19
C VAL A 4 -21.07 -20.22 -18.19
N VAL A 5 -20.64 -20.75 -17.04
CA VAL A 5 -19.96 -19.99 -15.97
C VAL A 5 -18.56 -19.50 -16.36
N LEU A 6 -17.93 -20.13 -17.36
CA LEU A 6 -16.58 -19.79 -17.81
C LEU A 6 -16.58 -19.10 -19.17
N PHE A 7 -17.34 -19.63 -20.13
CA PHE A 7 -17.33 -19.18 -21.52
C PHE A 7 -17.93 -17.78 -21.68
N LEU A 8 -19.09 -17.49 -21.08
CA LEU A 8 -19.71 -16.17 -21.22
C LEU A 8 -18.82 -15.06 -20.62
N PRO A 9 -18.31 -15.19 -19.37
CA PRO A 9 -17.43 -14.17 -18.81
C PRO A 9 -16.08 -14.07 -19.51
N ALA A 10 -15.50 -15.18 -19.98
CA ALA A 10 -14.25 -15.13 -20.73
C ALA A 10 -14.44 -14.38 -22.06
N SER A 11 -15.49 -14.70 -22.82
CA SER A 11 -15.80 -14.03 -24.08
C SER A 11 -16.06 -12.53 -23.90
N ALA A 12 -16.84 -12.16 -22.87
CA ALA A 12 -17.10 -10.75 -22.56
C ALA A 12 -15.80 -9.98 -22.20
N LEU A 13 -14.92 -10.58 -21.39
CA LEU A 13 -13.62 -9.99 -21.04
C LEU A 13 -12.70 -9.87 -22.25
N VAL A 14 -12.66 -10.87 -23.14
CA VAL A 14 -11.84 -10.81 -24.37
C VAL A 14 -12.34 -9.70 -25.30
N LEU A 15 -13.66 -9.51 -25.44
CA LEU A 15 -14.23 -8.41 -26.22
C LEU A 15 -13.90 -7.04 -25.62
N LEU A 16 -13.98 -6.89 -24.29
CA LEU A 16 -13.51 -5.68 -23.61
C LEU A 16 -12.03 -5.44 -23.89
N GLY A 17 -11.20 -6.49 -23.84
CA GLY A 17 -9.80 -6.41 -24.18
C GLY A 17 -9.57 -5.93 -25.62
N ALA A 18 -10.33 -6.46 -26.59
CA ALA A 18 -10.26 -6.05 -27.98
C ALA A 18 -10.66 -4.57 -28.19
N HIS A 19 -11.66 -4.08 -27.45
CA HIS A 19 -12.06 -2.67 -27.45
C HIS A 19 -10.92 -1.76 -26.99
N TYR A 20 -10.29 -2.07 -25.84
CA TYR A 20 -9.15 -1.30 -25.35
C TYR A 20 -7.92 -1.39 -26.27
N ALA A 21 -7.67 -2.56 -26.89
CA ALA A 21 -6.59 -2.72 -27.85
C ALA A 21 -6.79 -1.79 -29.07
N ARG A 22 -8.02 -1.69 -29.57
CA ARG A 22 -8.36 -0.76 -30.66
C ARG A 22 -8.18 0.70 -30.25
N GLY A 23 -8.42 1.02 -28.97
CA GLY A 23 -8.17 2.35 -28.39
C GLY A 23 -6.69 2.67 -28.10
N GLY A 24 -5.75 1.76 -28.40
CA GLY A 24 -4.32 1.94 -28.14
C GLY A 24 -3.87 1.59 -26.71
N GLU A 25 -4.78 1.12 -25.86
CA GLU A 25 -4.53 0.77 -24.45
C GLU A 25 -4.16 -0.72 -24.31
N LEU A 26 -3.02 -1.10 -24.89
CA LEU A 26 -2.57 -2.51 -24.94
C LEU A 26 -2.42 -3.15 -23.56
N GLY A 27 -1.94 -2.41 -22.55
CA GLY A 27 -1.80 -2.93 -21.19
C GLY A 27 -3.15 -3.29 -20.57
N VAL A 28 -4.17 -2.46 -20.80
CA VAL A 28 -5.54 -2.73 -20.35
C VAL A 28 -6.13 -3.92 -21.11
N ALA A 29 -5.87 -4.03 -22.41
CA ALA A 29 -6.30 -5.16 -23.22
C ALA A 29 -5.76 -6.49 -22.68
N VAL A 30 -4.44 -6.55 -22.45
CA VAL A 30 -3.77 -7.74 -21.89
C VAL A 30 -4.31 -8.07 -20.50
N ALA A 31 -4.56 -7.07 -19.64
CA ALA A 31 -5.14 -7.28 -18.32
C ALA A 31 -6.50 -7.99 -18.37
N HIS A 32 -7.37 -7.63 -19.32
CA HIS A 32 -8.67 -8.29 -19.50
C HIS A 32 -8.52 -9.75 -19.97
N VAL A 33 -7.60 -10.01 -20.90
CA VAL A 33 -7.30 -11.38 -21.37
C VAL A 33 -6.74 -12.23 -20.21
N LEU A 34 -5.83 -11.68 -19.41
CA LEU A 34 -5.30 -12.37 -18.23
C LEU A 34 -6.41 -12.66 -17.21
N LEU A 35 -7.33 -11.72 -16.97
CA LEU A 35 -8.48 -11.96 -16.11
C LEU A 35 -9.39 -13.08 -16.65
N ALA A 36 -9.59 -13.16 -17.97
CA ALA A 36 -10.30 -14.26 -18.61
C ALA A 36 -9.61 -15.60 -18.35
N VAL A 37 -8.28 -15.67 -18.40
CA VAL A 37 -7.51 -16.87 -18.02
C VAL A 37 -7.68 -17.19 -16.53
N PHE A 38 -7.73 -16.18 -15.65
CA PHE A 38 -7.91 -16.40 -14.21
C PHE A 38 -9.28 -17.01 -13.84
N LEU A 39 -10.31 -16.86 -14.67
CA LEU A 39 -11.61 -17.51 -14.47
C LEU A 39 -11.49 -19.03 -14.29
N PHE A 40 -10.47 -19.65 -14.89
CA PHE A 40 -10.23 -21.09 -14.80
C PHE A 40 -9.56 -21.53 -13.48
N SER A 41 -9.09 -20.60 -12.64
CA SER A 41 -8.27 -20.91 -11.44
C SER A 41 -9.04 -21.46 -10.23
N LYS A 42 -10.38 -21.56 -10.29
CA LYS A 42 -11.30 -21.94 -9.19
C LYS A 42 -11.13 -21.13 -7.89
N ARG A 43 -10.34 -20.06 -7.90
CA ARG A 43 -10.07 -19.20 -6.73
C ARG A 43 -11.28 -18.32 -6.46
N ALA A 44 -11.73 -18.29 -5.21
CA ALA A 44 -12.97 -17.64 -4.83
C ALA A 44 -13.00 -16.12 -5.08
N TRP A 45 -11.85 -15.45 -4.98
CA TRP A 45 -11.73 -14.00 -5.21
C TRP A 45 -11.89 -13.58 -6.67
N VAL A 46 -11.66 -14.49 -7.64
CA VAL A 46 -11.74 -14.16 -9.07
C VAL A 46 -13.17 -13.77 -9.45
N ARG A 47 -14.16 -14.45 -8.86
CA ARG A 47 -15.58 -14.21 -9.13
C ARG A 47 -16.02 -12.76 -8.88
N PRO A 48 -15.87 -12.17 -7.67
CA PRO A 48 -16.25 -10.77 -7.45
C PRO A 48 -15.38 -9.77 -8.22
N VAL A 49 -14.10 -10.09 -8.49
CA VAL A 49 -13.24 -9.23 -9.32
C VAL A 49 -13.74 -9.20 -10.76
N ALA A 50 -13.95 -10.35 -11.39
CA ALA A 50 -14.49 -10.44 -12.74
C ALA A 50 -15.89 -9.82 -12.84
N ALA A 51 -16.76 -10.06 -11.85
CA ALA A 51 -18.08 -9.44 -11.81
C ALA A 51 -17.98 -7.91 -11.76
N GLY A 52 -17.14 -7.34 -10.88
CA GLY A 52 -16.98 -5.89 -10.79
C GLY A 52 -16.34 -5.28 -12.06
N ILE A 53 -15.39 -5.97 -12.70
CA ILE A 53 -14.84 -5.52 -13.99
C ILE A 53 -15.90 -5.55 -15.09
N LEU A 54 -16.77 -6.58 -15.14
CA LEU A 54 -17.88 -6.62 -16.10
C LEU A 54 -18.93 -5.53 -15.83
N VAL A 55 -19.15 -5.14 -14.58
CA VAL A 55 -20.01 -3.97 -14.24
C VAL A 55 -19.40 -2.68 -14.80
N LEU A 56 -18.10 -2.46 -14.62
CA LEU A 56 -17.41 -1.30 -15.21
C LEU A 56 -17.42 -1.38 -16.75
N GLY A 57 -17.24 -2.59 -17.30
CA GLY A 57 -17.35 -2.85 -18.74
C GLY A 57 -18.73 -2.55 -19.31
N SER A 58 -19.81 -2.75 -18.54
CA SER A 58 -21.15 -2.33 -18.98
C SER A 58 -21.24 -0.82 -19.19
N VAL A 59 -20.62 -0.03 -18.30
CA VAL A 59 -20.57 1.43 -18.44
C VAL A 59 -19.78 1.82 -19.69
N GLU A 60 -18.61 1.20 -19.90
CA GLU A 60 -17.78 1.41 -21.08
C GLU A 60 -18.53 1.07 -22.37
N TRP A 61 -19.24 -0.07 -22.42
CA TRP A 61 -20.01 -0.47 -23.59
C TRP A 61 -21.18 0.47 -23.87
N VAL A 62 -21.86 0.98 -22.83
CA VAL A 62 -22.92 1.98 -23.00
C VAL A 62 -22.36 3.27 -23.57
N ASN A 63 -21.22 3.76 -23.06
CA ASN A 63 -20.56 4.96 -23.60
C ASN A 63 -20.16 4.76 -25.07
N ALA A 64 -19.44 3.68 -25.37
CA ALA A 64 -19.02 3.35 -26.72
C ALA A 64 -20.21 3.19 -27.69
N PHE A 65 -21.31 2.59 -27.22
CA PHE A 65 -22.54 2.48 -28.00
C PHE A 65 -23.14 3.84 -28.32
N VAL A 66 -23.31 4.71 -27.31
CA VAL A 66 -23.87 6.06 -27.48
C VAL A 66 -23.00 6.91 -28.41
N ASP A 67 -21.67 6.90 -28.21
CA ASP A 67 -20.74 7.68 -29.03
C ASP A 67 -20.75 7.22 -30.49
N LEU A 68 -20.78 5.90 -30.73
CA LEU A 68 -20.81 5.33 -32.07
C LEU A 68 -22.10 5.67 -32.82
N VAL A 69 -23.25 5.63 -32.14
CA VAL A 69 -24.55 5.98 -32.73
C VAL A 69 -24.64 7.47 -32.99
N ARG A 70 -24.23 8.32 -32.03
CA ARG A 70 -24.21 9.78 -32.19
C ARG A 70 -23.33 10.21 -33.34
N PHE A 71 -22.12 9.65 -33.45
CA PHE A 71 -21.20 9.91 -34.55
C PHE A 71 -21.84 9.56 -35.91
N ARG A 72 -22.47 8.38 -36.01
CA ARG A 72 -23.12 7.95 -37.27
C ARG A 72 -24.32 8.81 -37.65
N LEU A 73 -25.14 9.21 -36.68
CA LEU A 73 -26.26 10.13 -36.90
C LEU A 73 -25.76 11.49 -37.37
N ALA A 74 -24.70 12.03 -36.76
CA ALA A 74 -24.11 13.31 -37.15
C ALA A 74 -23.47 13.27 -38.55
N ALA A 75 -22.98 12.09 -38.97
CA ALA A 75 -22.38 11.89 -40.28
C ALA A 75 -23.37 11.41 -41.37
N ASP A 76 -24.66 11.30 -41.04
CA ASP A 76 -25.72 10.76 -41.92
C ASP A 76 -25.41 9.35 -42.50
N ILE A 77 -24.77 8.50 -41.69
CA ILE A 77 -24.40 7.12 -42.06
C ILE A 77 -25.40 6.13 -41.42
N PRO A 78 -25.77 5.02 -42.09
CA PRO A 78 -26.63 4.00 -41.50
C PRO A 78 -26.14 3.48 -40.15
N TRP A 79 -26.98 3.62 -39.11
CA TRP A 79 -26.66 3.30 -37.72
C TRP A 79 -27.33 2.01 -37.21
N SER A 80 -28.34 1.49 -37.90
CA SER A 80 -29.13 0.31 -37.48
C SER A 80 -28.28 -0.93 -37.21
N ARG A 81 -27.36 -1.27 -38.12
CA ARG A 81 -26.43 -2.40 -37.95
C ARG A 81 -25.52 -2.22 -36.73
N ALA A 82 -24.99 -1.00 -36.52
CA ALA A 82 -24.13 -0.71 -35.39
C ALA A 82 -24.89 -0.86 -34.06
N THR A 83 -26.16 -0.43 -34.02
CA THR A 83 -27.01 -0.60 -32.84
C THR A 83 -27.28 -2.06 -32.50
N ILE A 84 -27.55 -2.89 -33.49
CA ILE A 84 -27.77 -4.32 -33.25
C ILE A 84 -26.49 -4.98 -32.71
N ILE A 85 -25.33 -4.71 -33.32
CA ILE A 85 -24.05 -5.27 -32.90
C ILE A 85 -23.71 -4.85 -31.47
N MET A 86 -23.76 -3.56 -31.16
CA MET A 86 -23.43 -3.05 -29.83
C MET A 86 -24.44 -3.50 -28.77
N GLY A 87 -25.72 -3.59 -29.13
CA GLY A 87 -26.76 -4.16 -28.27
C GLY A 87 -26.48 -5.62 -27.92
N MET A 88 -26.03 -6.43 -28.87
CA MET A 88 -25.62 -7.83 -28.62
C MET A 88 -24.38 -7.92 -27.74
N VAL A 89 -23.38 -7.06 -27.94
CA VAL A 89 -22.17 -7.01 -27.10
C VAL A 89 -22.52 -6.65 -25.65
N LEU A 90 -23.37 -5.65 -25.46
CA LEU A 90 -23.87 -5.26 -24.14
C LEU A 90 -24.67 -6.39 -23.49
N ALA A 91 -25.57 -7.03 -24.24
CA ALA A 91 -26.35 -8.17 -23.76
C ALA A 91 -25.46 -9.34 -23.32
N LEU A 92 -24.42 -9.68 -24.11
CA LEU A 92 -23.44 -10.70 -23.74
C LEU A 92 -22.72 -10.34 -22.44
N ASN A 93 -22.30 -9.08 -22.27
CA ASN A 93 -21.63 -8.61 -21.05
C ASN A 93 -22.54 -8.73 -19.81
N VAL A 94 -23.81 -8.37 -19.95
CA VAL A 94 -24.81 -8.48 -18.89
C VAL A 94 -25.10 -9.95 -18.56
N LEU A 95 -25.27 -10.82 -19.56
CA LEU A 95 -25.45 -12.27 -19.37
C LEU A 95 -24.22 -12.91 -18.70
N ALA A 96 -23.02 -12.48 -19.07
CA ALA A 96 -21.78 -12.89 -18.42
C ALA A 96 -21.76 -12.51 -16.94
N LEU A 97 -22.15 -11.27 -16.59
CA LEU A 97 -22.28 -10.83 -15.20
C LEU A 97 -23.27 -11.70 -14.43
N PHE A 98 -24.48 -11.92 -14.96
CA PHE A 98 -25.50 -12.79 -14.33
C PHE A 98 -24.98 -14.22 -14.11
N SER A 99 -24.21 -14.77 -15.06
CA SER A 99 -23.62 -16.10 -14.94
C SER A 99 -22.65 -16.20 -13.75
N LEU A 100 -21.94 -15.14 -13.37
CA LEU A 100 -21.05 -15.10 -12.21
C LEU A 100 -21.79 -14.92 -10.87
N MET A 101 -23.05 -14.48 -10.90
CA MET A 101 -23.88 -14.29 -9.73
C MET A 101 -24.66 -15.55 -9.32
N CYS A 102 -24.82 -16.51 -10.24
CA CYS A 102 -25.55 -17.74 -9.97
C CYS A 102 -24.90 -18.63 -8.90
N ARG A 103 -25.69 -19.53 -8.30
CA ARG A 103 -25.21 -20.50 -7.29
C ARG A 103 -24.12 -21.42 -7.86
N GLY A 104 -24.28 -21.90 -9.10
CA GLY A 104 -23.29 -22.75 -9.75
C GLY A 104 -21.90 -22.12 -9.88
N ALA A 105 -21.84 -20.80 -10.12
CA ALA A 105 -20.57 -20.07 -10.11
C ALA A 105 -19.98 -19.98 -8.70
N ARG A 106 -20.80 -19.67 -7.69
CA ARG A 106 -20.36 -19.66 -6.30
C ARG A 106 -19.72 -20.99 -5.90
N ASP A 107 -20.32 -22.10 -6.29
CA ASP A 107 -19.84 -23.46 -5.98
C ASP A 107 -18.57 -23.83 -6.74
N PHE A 108 -18.45 -23.39 -8.00
CA PHE A 108 -17.22 -23.57 -8.78
C PHE A 108 -16.02 -22.83 -8.17
N TYR A 109 -16.22 -21.58 -7.75
CA TYR A 109 -15.18 -20.74 -7.15
C TYR A 109 -15.05 -20.99 -5.64
N SER A 110 -14.60 -22.20 -5.27
CA SER A 110 -14.58 -22.69 -3.89
C SER A 110 -13.23 -22.62 -3.16
N ARG A 111 -12.12 -22.37 -3.87
CA ARG A 111 -10.79 -22.36 -3.24
C ARG A 111 -10.51 -21.04 -2.52
N HIS A 112 -10.01 -21.11 -1.28
CA HIS A 112 -9.63 -19.96 -0.44
C HIS A 112 -10.76 -18.94 -0.28
N ARG A 113 -11.92 -19.41 0.22
CA ARG A 113 -13.13 -18.57 0.40
C ARG A 113 -13.05 -17.56 1.54
N GLU A 114 -12.03 -17.64 2.38
CA GLU A 114 -11.85 -16.71 3.49
C GLU A 114 -11.63 -15.29 2.99
N ASN A 115 -12.35 -14.34 3.61
CA ASN A 115 -12.21 -12.91 3.38
C ASN A 115 -12.31 -12.46 1.91
N ILE A 116 -13.08 -13.16 1.07
CA ILE A 116 -13.25 -12.83 -0.36
C ILE A 116 -13.61 -11.36 -0.57
N GLY A 117 -14.56 -10.83 0.21
CA GLY A 117 -15.03 -9.45 0.08
C GLY A 117 -13.90 -8.44 0.28
N TRP A 118 -13.13 -8.60 1.35
CA TRP A 118 -11.97 -7.73 1.65
C TRP A 118 -10.87 -7.84 0.59
N ARG A 119 -10.60 -9.05 0.08
CA ARG A 119 -9.61 -9.24 -0.98
C ARG A 119 -10.05 -8.58 -2.29
N ALA A 120 -11.32 -8.70 -2.66
CA ALA A 120 -11.86 -7.99 -3.82
C ALA A 120 -11.83 -6.47 -3.61
N ALA A 121 -12.14 -5.97 -2.41
CA ALA A 121 -12.04 -4.56 -2.09
C ALA A 121 -10.60 -4.04 -2.26
N MET A 122 -9.58 -4.78 -1.80
CA MET A 122 -8.17 -4.43 -2.02
C MET A 122 -7.82 -4.30 -3.50
N PHE A 123 -8.31 -5.23 -4.34
CA PHE A 123 -8.12 -5.16 -5.79
C PHE A 123 -8.70 -3.84 -6.33
N PHE A 124 -9.99 -3.57 -6.07
CA PHE A 124 -10.66 -2.40 -6.62
C PHE A 124 -10.11 -1.08 -6.08
N VAL A 125 -9.75 -0.99 -4.80
CA VAL A 125 -9.13 0.22 -4.24
C VAL A 125 -7.82 0.52 -4.96
N VAL A 126 -6.96 -0.47 -5.19
CA VAL A 126 -5.71 -0.28 -5.95
C VAL A 126 -5.99 0.17 -7.38
N ILE A 127 -6.89 -0.52 -8.10
CA ILE A 127 -7.24 -0.16 -9.48
C ILE A 127 -7.79 1.27 -9.55
N ILE A 128 -8.76 1.61 -8.69
CA ILE A 128 -9.41 2.92 -8.68
C ILE A 128 -8.38 4.03 -8.42
N VAL A 129 -7.53 3.85 -7.40
CA VAL A 129 -6.51 4.85 -7.05
C VAL A 129 -5.49 5.01 -8.19
N LEU A 130 -4.97 3.92 -8.75
CA LEU A 130 -3.97 4.00 -9.81
C LEU A 130 -4.54 4.55 -11.12
N VAL A 131 -5.77 4.17 -11.50
CA VAL A 131 -6.47 4.73 -12.67
C VAL A 131 -6.75 6.21 -12.46
N PHE A 132 -7.22 6.62 -11.28
CA PHE A 132 -7.44 8.03 -10.95
C PHE A 132 -6.15 8.85 -11.04
N ILE A 133 -5.07 8.32 -10.46
CA ILE A 133 -3.74 8.91 -10.52
C ILE A 133 -3.31 9.08 -11.99
N ARG A 134 -3.37 8.02 -12.79
CA ARG A 134 -3.02 8.04 -14.22
C ARG A 134 -3.85 9.05 -15.01
N ALA A 135 -5.15 9.18 -14.71
CA ALA A 135 -6.06 10.10 -15.40
C ALA A 135 -5.88 11.57 -15.00
N LYS A 136 -5.31 11.86 -13.81
CA LYS A 136 -5.18 13.23 -13.29
C LYS A 136 -3.78 13.81 -13.38
N THR A 137 -2.79 13.01 -13.77
CA THR A 137 -1.40 13.47 -13.86
C THR A 137 -0.93 13.58 -15.29
N ALA A 138 -0.33 14.72 -15.64
CA ALA A 138 0.22 14.97 -16.97
C ALA A 138 1.49 14.16 -17.29
N ILE A 139 2.13 13.57 -16.27
CA ILE A 139 3.38 12.82 -16.40
C ILE A 139 3.09 11.34 -16.15
N PRO A 140 3.66 10.38 -16.92
CA PRO A 140 3.50 8.95 -16.64
C PRO A 140 4.06 8.60 -15.26
N LEU A 141 3.15 8.33 -14.33
CA LEU A 141 3.48 7.97 -12.95
C LEU A 141 3.80 6.51 -12.76
N LEU A 142 3.13 5.66 -13.54
CA LEU A 142 3.33 4.22 -13.54
C LEU A 142 4.65 3.90 -14.25
N LEU A 143 5.45 3.03 -13.66
CA LEU A 143 6.77 2.71 -14.18
C LEU A 143 6.69 2.10 -15.58
N ALA A 144 5.71 1.24 -15.82
CA ALA A 144 5.49 0.61 -17.11
C ALA A 144 5.20 1.64 -18.21
N ASP A 145 4.37 2.65 -17.96
CA ASP A 145 4.04 3.70 -18.94
C ASP A 145 5.28 4.55 -19.32
N ARG A 146 6.30 4.63 -18.45
CA ARG A 146 7.56 5.35 -18.76
C ARG A 146 8.47 4.60 -19.73
N PHE A 147 8.49 3.28 -19.64
CA PHE A 147 9.30 2.43 -20.53
C PHE A 147 8.52 2.03 -21.79
N PHE A 148 7.23 1.77 -21.63
CA PHE A 148 6.33 1.27 -22.67
C PHE A 148 4.99 2.01 -22.57
N PRO A 149 4.79 3.10 -23.32
CA PRO A 149 3.53 3.85 -23.31
C PRO A 149 2.33 2.95 -23.59
N GLY A 150 1.27 3.08 -22.79
CA GLY A 150 0.04 2.27 -22.91
C GLY A 150 0.05 0.95 -22.12
N TRP A 151 1.15 0.64 -21.40
CA TRP A 151 1.28 -0.58 -20.59
C TRP A 151 0.95 -0.40 -19.10
N GLY A 152 0.72 0.84 -18.63
CA GLY A 152 0.35 1.12 -17.24
C GLY A 152 -0.93 0.41 -16.77
N GLY A 153 -1.85 0.10 -17.70
CA GLY A 153 -3.02 -0.73 -17.40
C GLY A 153 -2.65 -2.13 -16.90
N LEU A 154 -1.60 -2.73 -17.48
CA LEU A 154 -1.14 -4.07 -17.06
C LEU A 154 -0.45 -4.03 -15.69
N GLU A 155 0.38 -3.01 -15.46
CA GLU A 155 1.00 -2.77 -14.15
C GLU A 155 -0.07 -2.57 -13.06
N THR A 156 -1.09 -1.75 -13.35
CA THR A 156 -2.22 -1.50 -12.44
C THR A 156 -2.94 -2.80 -12.08
N PHE A 157 -3.22 -3.65 -13.08
CA PHE A 157 -3.81 -4.96 -12.87
C PHE A 157 -2.92 -5.88 -12.03
N ALA A 158 -1.62 -5.94 -12.34
CA ALA A 158 -0.65 -6.75 -11.61
C ALA A 158 -0.53 -6.32 -10.14
N LEU A 159 -0.56 -5.02 -9.85
CA LEU A 159 -0.56 -4.48 -8.49
C LEU A 159 -1.86 -4.78 -7.74
N GLY A 160 -3.01 -4.76 -8.43
CA GLY A 160 -4.27 -5.24 -7.89
C GLY A 160 -4.21 -6.72 -7.49
N LEU A 161 -3.65 -7.58 -8.35
CA LEU A 161 -3.44 -9.00 -8.04
C LEU A 161 -2.47 -9.20 -6.88
N TYR A 162 -1.41 -8.40 -6.83
CA TYR A 162 -0.45 -8.38 -5.74
C TYR A 162 -1.12 -8.03 -4.40
N ALA A 163 -1.99 -7.02 -4.38
CA ALA A 163 -2.78 -6.67 -3.19
C ALA A 163 -3.71 -7.80 -2.74
N VAL A 164 -4.39 -8.49 -3.67
CA VAL A 164 -5.22 -9.68 -3.38
C VAL A 164 -4.42 -10.82 -2.78
N TRP A 165 -3.18 -11.03 -3.26
CA TRP A 165 -2.27 -12.05 -2.77
C TRP A 165 -1.76 -11.72 -1.37
N ILE A 166 -1.33 -10.48 -1.13
CA ILE A 166 -0.93 -10.00 0.19
C ILE A 166 -2.11 -10.12 1.17
N GLY A 167 -3.31 -9.68 0.77
CA GLY A 167 -4.51 -9.76 1.59
C GLY A 167 -4.81 -11.18 2.06
N GLY A 168 -4.62 -12.17 1.18
CA GLY A 168 -4.76 -13.59 1.54
C GLY A 168 -3.80 -14.07 2.63
N LYS A 169 -2.66 -13.39 2.83
CA LYS A 169 -1.68 -13.70 3.89
C LYS A 169 -1.85 -12.82 5.13
N MET A 170 -2.12 -11.53 4.96
CA MET A 170 -2.13 -10.59 6.07
C MET A 170 -3.47 -10.54 6.82
N LEU A 171 -4.59 -10.96 6.19
CA LEU A 171 -5.88 -11.04 6.89
C LEU A 171 -5.92 -12.12 7.97
N ASP A 172 -5.05 -13.13 7.91
CA ASP A 172 -4.79 -14.03 9.03
C ASP A 172 -3.72 -13.42 9.96
N PRO A 173 -3.95 -13.28 11.29
CA PRO A 173 -2.98 -12.71 12.21
C PRO A 173 -1.63 -13.43 12.25
N GLN A 174 -1.62 -14.76 12.25
CA GLN A 174 -0.38 -15.54 12.36
C GLN A 174 0.48 -15.40 11.12
N GLN A 175 -0.14 -15.47 9.94
CA GLN A 175 0.51 -15.26 8.67
C GLN A 175 0.95 -13.80 8.52
N ASN A 176 0.16 -12.81 8.96
CA ASN A 176 0.54 -11.39 8.93
C ASN A 176 1.88 -11.14 9.61
N ARG A 177 2.07 -11.68 10.82
CA ARG A 177 3.33 -11.53 11.59
C ARG A 177 4.56 -12.06 10.83
N ARG A 178 4.38 -13.06 9.96
CA ARG A 178 5.46 -13.66 9.15
C ARG A 178 5.59 -13.02 7.76
N ALA A 179 4.49 -12.57 7.17
CA ALA A 179 4.42 -12.06 5.81
C ALA A 179 4.77 -10.56 5.76
N ARG A 180 4.25 -9.76 6.71
CA ARG A 180 4.44 -8.30 6.75
C ARG A 180 5.92 -7.89 6.66
N PRO A 181 6.85 -8.42 7.48
CA PRO A 181 8.28 -8.04 7.37
C PRO A 181 8.88 -8.33 6.00
N ARG A 182 8.48 -9.44 5.35
CA ARG A 182 9.01 -9.84 4.04
C ARG A 182 8.48 -8.95 2.92
N ILE A 183 7.18 -8.65 2.95
CA ILE A 183 6.52 -7.75 2.01
C ILE A 183 7.08 -6.33 2.13
N TRP A 184 7.32 -5.90 3.36
CA TRP A 184 7.88 -4.58 3.65
C TRP A 184 9.35 -4.48 3.23
N ALA A 185 10.15 -5.53 3.46
CA ALA A 185 11.52 -5.62 2.95
C ALA A 185 11.56 -5.63 1.41
N PHE A 186 10.64 -6.35 0.76
CA PHE A 186 10.52 -6.34 -0.70
C PHE A 186 10.27 -4.92 -1.24
N PHE A 187 9.37 -4.16 -0.62
CA PHE A 187 9.15 -2.76 -0.98
C PHE A 187 10.40 -1.90 -0.83
N SER A 188 11.14 -2.04 0.28
CA SER A 188 12.41 -1.34 0.49
C SER A 188 13.46 -1.70 -0.58
N ILE A 189 13.59 -2.99 -0.91
CA ILE A 189 14.50 -3.47 -1.95
C ILE A 189 14.14 -2.87 -3.31
N VAL A 190 12.86 -2.88 -3.70
CA VAL A 190 12.43 -2.29 -4.99
C VAL A 190 12.76 -0.79 -5.02
N PHE A 191 12.42 -0.06 -3.96
CA PHE A 191 12.69 1.37 -3.86
C PHE A 191 14.19 1.69 -3.99
N PHE A 192 15.06 1.04 -3.22
CA PHE A 192 16.50 1.29 -3.30
C PHE A 192 17.14 0.77 -4.59
N SER A 193 16.61 -0.30 -5.18
CA SER A 193 17.09 -0.80 -6.48
C SER A 193 16.79 0.21 -7.59
N GLN A 194 15.59 0.79 -7.60
CA GLN A 194 15.26 1.87 -8.52
C GLN A 194 16.19 3.09 -8.31
N LEU A 195 16.57 3.42 -7.06
CA LEU A 195 17.48 4.52 -6.78
C LEU A 195 18.85 4.28 -7.39
N VAL A 196 19.41 3.10 -7.10
CA VAL A 196 20.74 2.72 -7.58
C VAL A 196 20.75 2.69 -9.11
N LEU A 197 19.73 2.12 -9.76
CA LEU A 197 19.62 2.10 -11.21
C LEU A 197 19.46 3.50 -11.81
N GLY A 198 18.68 4.36 -11.15
CA GLY A 198 18.51 5.77 -11.53
C GLY A 198 19.84 6.53 -11.50
N LEU A 199 20.59 6.40 -10.41
CA LEU A 199 21.91 7.03 -10.24
C LEU A 199 23.00 6.42 -11.14
N ALA A 200 22.84 5.16 -11.55
CA ALA A 200 23.75 4.48 -12.49
C ALA A 200 23.49 4.83 -13.97
N GLY A 201 22.56 5.76 -14.26
CA GLY A 201 22.32 6.29 -15.60
C GLY A 201 20.97 5.89 -16.22
N VAL A 202 20.12 5.12 -15.53
CA VAL A 202 18.74 4.85 -15.99
C VAL A 202 17.81 5.96 -15.47
N GLU A 203 18.01 7.19 -15.94
CA GLU A 203 17.35 8.40 -15.42
C GLU A 203 15.81 8.33 -15.45
N ARG A 204 15.21 7.49 -16.32
CA ARG A 204 13.76 7.22 -16.34
C ARG A 204 13.22 6.62 -15.04
N MET A 205 14.08 6.01 -14.22
CA MET A 205 13.76 5.52 -12.87
C MET A 205 13.69 6.65 -11.83
N LEU A 206 14.26 7.82 -12.12
CA LEU A 206 14.15 9.04 -11.33
C LEU A 206 12.92 9.86 -11.80
N MET A 207 12.41 10.73 -10.95
CA MET A 207 11.21 11.55 -11.10
C MET A 207 11.55 12.89 -11.72
N THR A 208 12.69 13.48 -11.36
CA THR A 208 13.14 14.82 -11.73
C THR A 208 14.65 14.90 -11.53
N GLY A 209 15.35 15.77 -12.27
CA GLY A 209 16.82 15.93 -12.22
C GLY A 209 17.44 16.38 -10.89
N ASP A 210 16.67 16.42 -9.80
CA ASP A 210 17.13 16.74 -8.44
C ASP A 210 17.38 15.46 -7.63
N LEU A 211 18.56 15.36 -7.02
CA LEU A 211 18.94 14.25 -6.16
C LEU A 211 18.14 14.26 -4.84
N HIS A 212 17.12 13.40 -4.75
CA HIS A 212 16.38 13.17 -3.50
C HIS A 212 17.03 12.04 -2.70
N LEU A 213 17.90 12.39 -1.76
CA LEU A 213 18.51 11.39 -0.87
C LEU A 213 17.43 10.68 -0.02
N PRO A 214 17.40 9.33 0.05
CA PRO A 214 16.35 8.57 0.73
C PRO A 214 16.59 8.54 2.26
N VAL A 215 16.59 9.71 2.88
CA VAL A 215 16.70 9.88 4.33
C VAL A 215 15.37 10.44 4.83
N PRO A 216 14.57 9.69 5.61
CA PRO A 216 13.23 10.14 6.02
C PRO A 216 13.21 11.50 6.71
N ALA A 217 14.27 11.87 7.43
CA ALA A 217 14.39 13.19 8.06
C ALA A 217 14.29 14.36 7.05
N LEU A 218 14.66 14.15 5.79
CA LEU A 218 14.54 15.14 4.72
C LEU A 218 13.09 15.42 4.30
N ILE A 219 12.12 14.59 4.68
CA ILE A 219 10.70 14.87 4.44
C ILE A 219 10.29 16.19 5.11
N VAL A 220 10.85 16.50 6.28
CA VAL A 220 10.61 17.76 6.98
C VAL A 220 11.76 18.76 6.79
N ALA A 221 13.01 18.31 6.77
CA ALA A 221 14.18 19.20 6.67
C ALA A 221 14.34 19.82 5.26
N GLY A 222 14.03 19.04 4.22
CA GLY A 222 14.20 19.45 2.82
C GLY A 222 13.40 20.70 2.48
N PRO A 223 12.09 20.77 2.80
CA PRO A 223 11.30 21.99 2.60
C PRO A 223 11.77 23.18 3.43
N VAL A 224 12.28 22.95 4.65
CA VAL A 224 12.79 24.02 5.51
C VAL A 224 14.07 24.63 4.92
N PHE A 225 14.98 23.79 4.40
CA PHE A 225 16.22 24.22 3.76
C PHE A 225 15.97 24.87 2.39
N ARG A 226 15.21 24.22 1.49
CA ARG A 226 14.98 24.69 0.11
C ARG A 226 13.90 25.77 -0.01
N GLY A 227 13.05 25.94 0.99
CA GLY A 227 11.86 26.82 0.90
C GLY A 227 10.76 26.30 -0.05
N GLY A 228 10.81 25.03 -0.46
CA GLY A 228 9.88 24.42 -1.43
C GLY A 228 9.88 22.88 -1.38
N GLY A 229 9.21 22.21 -2.33
CA GLY A 229 9.23 20.74 -2.39
C GLY A 229 8.37 20.04 -1.33
N VAL A 230 7.15 20.54 -1.09
CA VAL A 230 6.22 20.04 -0.06
C VAL A 230 5.53 18.71 -0.39
N PHE A 231 5.77 18.14 -1.58
CA PHE A 231 5.09 16.92 -2.05
C PHE A 231 5.25 15.75 -1.08
N MET A 232 6.49 15.44 -0.65
CA MET A 232 6.75 14.33 0.27
C MET A 232 6.13 14.56 1.66
N LEU A 233 6.09 15.81 2.12
CA LEU A 233 5.45 16.17 3.38
C LEU A 233 3.93 16.01 3.30
N ALA A 234 3.31 16.40 2.18
CA ALA A 234 1.89 16.21 1.93
C ALA A 234 1.55 14.71 1.82
N LEU A 235 2.35 13.92 1.09
CA LEU A 235 2.18 12.48 0.98
C LEU A 235 2.29 11.78 2.34
N PHE A 236 3.32 12.12 3.12
CA PHE A 236 3.48 11.61 4.48
C PHE A 236 2.30 11.99 5.39
N SER A 237 1.87 13.25 5.36
CA SER A 237 0.75 13.72 6.19
C SER A 237 -0.57 13.02 5.82
N ALA A 238 -0.89 12.93 4.52
CA ALA A 238 -2.11 12.28 4.04
C ALA A 238 -2.15 10.79 4.41
N THR A 239 -1.03 10.09 4.30
CA THR A 239 -0.97 8.67 4.64
C THR A 239 -0.96 8.41 6.14
N VAL A 240 -0.29 9.24 6.95
CA VAL A 240 -0.40 9.17 8.41
C VAL A 240 -1.82 9.48 8.87
N PHE A 241 -2.54 10.37 8.19
CA PHE A 241 -3.96 10.57 8.47
C PHE A 241 -4.79 9.31 8.18
N LEU A 242 -4.56 8.65 7.03
CA LEU A 242 -5.32 7.47 6.61
C LEU A 242 -5.03 6.20 7.43
N VAL A 243 -3.76 5.91 7.74
CA VAL A 243 -3.34 4.66 8.41
C VAL A 243 -2.62 4.88 9.74
N GLY A 244 -2.55 6.11 10.23
CA GLY A 244 -1.92 6.43 11.51
C GLY A 244 -0.41 6.18 11.50
N PRO A 245 0.17 5.79 12.66
CA PRO A 245 1.60 5.52 12.77
C PRO A 245 2.04 4.24 12.03
N ALA A 246 1.13 3.56 11.32
CA ALA A 246 1.42 2.41 10.48
C ALA A 246 2.36 2.72 9.30
N TRP A 247 2.51 3.99 8.93
CA TRP A 247 3.54 4.42 7.98
C TRP A 247 4.91 3.82 8.33
N CYS A 248 5.30 3.89 9.60
CA CYS A 248 6.58 3.40 10.10
C CYS A 248 6.68 1.88 10.21
N SER A 249 5.62 1.12 9.96
CA SER A 249 5.59 -0.34 10.07
C SER A 249 5.15 -1.07 8.79
N HIS A 250 4.78 -0.31 7.75
CA HIS A 250 4.33 -0.83 6.46
C HIS A 250 4.86 -0.06 5.23
N LEU A 251 5.10 1.24 5.33
CA LEU A 251 5.34 2.10 4.14
C LEU A 251 6.73 2.76 4.14
N CYS A 252 7.39 2.89 5.29
CA CYS A 252 8.72 3.48 5.37
C CYS A 252 9.81 2.49 4.94
N TYR A 253 10.56 2.79 3.88
CA TYR A 253 11.64 1.93 3.36
C TYR A 253 12.80 1.75 4.37
N ILE A 254 13.14 2.77 5.17
CA ILE A 254 14.14 2.66 6.25
C ILE A 254 13.63 1.80 7.42
N GLY A 255 12.35 1.92 7.76
CA GLY A 255 11.76 1.13 8.84
C GLY A 255 11.86 -0.38 8.57
N ALA A 256 11.80 -0.80 7.30
CA ALA A 256 11.97 -2.19 6.92
C ALA A 256 13.37 -2.73 7.28
N LEU A 257 14.41 -1.91 7.10
CA LEU A 257 15.78 -2.25 7.48
C LEU A 257 15.92 -2.36 9.01
N ASP A 258 15.33 -1.44 9.76
CA ASP A 258 15.37 -1.46 11.22
C ASP A 258 14.62 -2.68 11.79
N ASP A 259 13.43 -3.01 11.25
CA ASP A 259 12.68 -4.22 11.61
C ASP A 259 13.49 -5.48 11.31
N PHE A 260 14.11 -5.55 10.13
CA PHE A 260 14.97 -6.65 9.75
C PHE A 260 16.17 -6.83 10.69
N MET A 261 16.87 -5.75 11.02
CA MET A 261 18.01 -5.81 11.94
C MET A 261 17.58 -6.20 13.36
N SER A 262 16.46 -5.66 13.84
CA SER A 262 15.91 -6.04 15.15
C SER A 262 15.55 -7.53 15.22
N ARG A 263 15.14 -8.15 14.10
CA ARG A 263 14.80 -9.57 14.02
C ARG A 263 16.00 -10.51 13.98
N ARG A 264 17.19 -10.03 13.59
CA ARG A 264 18.39 -10.86 13.39
C ARG A 264 19.21 -11.14 14.66
N GLY A 265 19.00 -10.39 15.74
CA GLY A 265 19.81 -10.52 16.96
C GLY A 265 18.96 -10.79 18.19
N GLY A 266 18.68 -9.72 18.93
CA GLY A 266 18.01 -9.77 20.22
C GLY A 266 16.55 -10.21 20.16
N LYS A 267 16.07 -10.74 21.28
CA LYS A 267 14.65 -11.01 21.50
C LYS A 267 13.98 -9.69 21.89
N ALA A 268 12.84 -9.39 21.25
CA ALA A 268 12.03 -8.25 21.66
C ALA A 268 11.57 -8.44 23.10
N GLY A 269 11.41 -7.34 23.81
CA GLY A 269 11.00 -7.29 25.21
C GLY A 269 10.99 -5.85 25.69
N GLN A 270 10.35 -5.61 26.83
CA GLN A 270 10.27 -4.27 27.40
C GLN A 270 11.68 -3.79 27.77
N ASN A 271 12.00 -2.55 27.39
CA ASN A 271 13.25 -1.91 27.78
C ASN A 271 13.01 -0.47 28.24
N LYS A 272 13.04 -0.25 29.57
CA LYS A 272 12.76 1.06 30.18
C LYS A 272 13.77 2.16 29.78
N LYS A 273 15.01 1.80 29.41
CA LYS A 273 16.00 2.77 28.93
C LYS A 273 15.61 3.33 27.56
N PHE A 274 15.30 2.45 26.61
CA PHE A 274 14.87 2.87 25.27
C PHE A 274 13.47 3.48 25.26
N GLU A 275 12.62 3.11 26.21
CA GLU A 275 11.32 3.75 26.42
C GLU A 275 11.49 5.23 26.79
N ARG A 276 12.29 5.52 27.83
CA ARG A 276 12.60 6.90 28.24
C ARG A 276 13.32 7.70 27.15
N LEU A 277 14.31 7.09 26.50
CA LEU A 277 15.02 7.73 25.40
C LEU A 277 14.13 7.98 24.17
N GLY A 278 13.00 7.28 24.05
CA GLY A 278 12.17 7.32 22.85
C GLY A 278 11.58 8.69 22.53
N VAL A 279 11.07 9.41 23.53
CA VAL A 279 10.49 10.75 23.32
C VAL A 279 11.59 11.80 23.20
N TRP A 280 12.51 11.81 24.17
CA TRP A 280 13.58 12.80 24.26
C TRP A 280 14.56 12.70 23.09
N GLY A 281 14.97 11.48 22.71
CA GLY A 281 15.90 11.26 21.60
C GLY A 281 15.31 11.71 20.27
N ARG A 282 14.07 11.30 19.94
CA ARG A 282 13.43 11.74 18.69
C ARG A 282 13.13 13.24 18.69
N GLY A 283 12.75 13.81 19.83
CA GLY A 283 12.59 15.25 19.99
C GLY A 283 13.89 16.02 19.75
N ALA A 284 15.00 15.57 20.35
CA ALA A 284 16.31 16.16 20.16
C ALA A 284 16.77 16.07 18.69
N THR A 285 16.61 14.92 18.04
CA THR A 285 16.96 14.78 16.61
C THR A 285 16.07 15.62 15.70
N LEU A 286 14.79 15.82 16.03
CA LEU A 286 13.91 16.69 15.27
C LEU A 286 14.37 18.16 15.37
N VAL A 287 14.66 18.63 16.58
CA VAL A 287 15.20 19.99 16.81
C VAL A 287 16.54 20.16 16.11
N LEU A 288 17.44 19.18 16.22
CA LEU A 288 18.74 19.19 15.54
C LEU A 288 18.58 19.32 14.03
N VAL A 289 17.76 18.47 13.41
CA VAL A 289 17.58 18.43 11.96
C VAL A 289 16.92 19.71 11.44
N LEU A 290 15.90 20.23 12.12
CA LEU A 290 15.24 21.47 11.75
C LEU A 290 16.15 22.69 11.98
N GLY A 291 16.83 22.75 13.12
CA GLY A 291 17.78 23.80 13.43
C GLY A 291 18.92 23.85 12.43
N ALA A 292 19.51 22.69 12.10
CA ALA A 292 20.54 22.60 11.07
C ALA A 292 20.02 23.06 9.70
N ALA A 293 18.82 22.65 9.29
CA ALA A 293 18.23 23.10 8.03
C ALA A 293 18.02 24.62 7.97
N VAL A 294 17.56 25.24 9.06
CA VAL A 294 17.40 26.70 9.16
C VAL A 294 18.75 27.41 9.12
N ILE A 295 19.74 26.95 9.90
CA ILE A 295 21.08 27.56 9.95
C ILE A 295 21.76 27.49 8.58
N LEU A 296 21.74 26.32 7.94
CA LEU A 296 22.33 26.13 6.60
C LEU A 296 21.66 27.04 5.56
N ARG A 297 20.35 27.26 5.66
CA ARG A 297 19.62 28.17 4.78
C ARG A 297 19.98 29.64 5.05
N GLN A 298 20.09 30.05 6.31
CA GLN A 298 20.42 31.43 6.67
C GLN A 298 21.86 31.81 6.28
N GLN A 299 22.77 30.84 6.29
CA GLN A 299 24.16 31.02 5.88
C GLN A 299 24.38 30.84 4.38
N ASP A 300 23.31 30.68 3.59
CA ASP A 300 23.33 30.45 2.13
C ASP A 300 24.33 29.37 1.70
N VAL A 301 24.41 28.29 2.49
CA VAL A 301 25.39 27.23 2.30
C VAL A 301 25.01 26.40 1.07
N SER A 302 26.03 26.04 0.26
CA SER A 302 25.87 25.17 -0.90
C SER A 302 25.09 23.89 -0.59
N TRP A 303 24.21 23.50 -1.51
CA TRP A 303 23.39 22.29 -1.44
C TRP A 303 24.22 21.01 -1.20
N LEU A 304 25.47 20.99 -1.66
CA LEU A 304 26.38 19.86 -1.49
C LEU A 304 26.67 19.57 -0.01
N VAL A 305 26.85 20.62 0.79
CA VAL A 305 27.09 20.49 2.24
C VAL A 305 25.85 19.93 2.93
N ALA A 306 24.66 20.41 2.54
CA ALA A 306 23.39 19.89 3.07
C ALA A 306 23.19 18.40 2.73
N VAL A 307 23.55 17.98 1.52
CA VAL A 307 23.51 16.57 1.10
C VAL A 307 24.49 15.71 1.91
N TRP A 308 25.72 16.17 2.12
CA TRP A 308 26.70 15.45 2.95
C TRP A 308 26.26 15.34 4.40
N ALA A 309 25.74 16.43 4.98
CA ALA A 309 25.18 16.40 6.34
C ALA A 309 24.03 15.39 6.46
N ALA A 310 23.13 15.36 5.48
CA ALA A 310 22.05 14.39 5.42
C ALA A 310 22.54 12.95 5.25
N ALA A 311 23.59 12.73 4.43
CA ALA A 311 24.21 11.43 4.25
C ALA A 311 24.86 10.92 5.54
N VAL A 312 25.61 11.76 6.25
CA VAL A 312 26.19 11.43 7.57
C VAL A 312 25.10 11.10 8.57
N PHE A 313 24.02 11.89 8.64
CA PHE A 313 22.87 11.60 9.50
C PHE A 313 22.24 10.24 9.18
N GLY A 314 22.05 9.94 7.88
CA GLY A 314 21.56 8.65 7.40
C GLY A 314 22.47 7.48 7.80
N LEU A 315 23.79 7.63 7.63
CA LEU A 315 24.79 6.63 7.99
C LEU A 315 24.83 6.37 9.50
N ILE A 316 24.74 7.41 10.33
CA ILE A 316 24.60 7.26 11.79
C ILE A 316 23.33 6.45 12.10
N GLY A 317 22.22 6.78 11.43
CA GLY A 317 20.97 6.04 11.56
C GLY A 317 21.12 4.54 11.24
N ILE A 318 21.80 4.21 10.14
CA ILE A 318 22.13 2.84 9.75
C ILE A 318 23.01 2.16 10.80
N GLY A 319 24.05 2.85 11.30
CA GLY A 319 24.90 2.35 12.39
C GLY A 319 24.10 1.99 13.65
N ILE A 320 23.12 2.81 14.03
CA ILE A 320 22.22 2.53 15.15
C ILE A 320 21.42 1.24 14.90
N MET A 321 20.93 1.02 13.68
CA MET A 321 20.19 -0.22 13.35
C MET A 321 21.09 -1.46 13.46
N PHE A 322 22.28 -1.41 12.88
CA PHE A 322 23.22 -2.54 12.89
C PHE A 322 23.70 -2.93 14.28
N VAL A 323 23.91 -1.93 15.16
CA VAL A 323 24.47 -2.14 16.50
C VAL A 323 23.36 -2.26 17.55
N PHE A 324 22.57 -1.21 17.75
CA PHE A 324 21.62 -1.13 18.86
C PHE A 324 20.32 -1.87 18.57
N SER A 325 19.72 -1.67 17.39
CA SER A 325 18.46 -2.36 17.06
C SER A 325 18.66 -3.87 17.01
N ARG A 326 19.74 -4.32 16.38
CA ARG A 326 20.12 -5.74 16.34
C ARG A 326 20.36 -6.31 17.73
N ARG A 327 21.14 -5.66 18.60
CA ARG A 327 21.43 -6.19 19.95
C ARG A 327 20.19 -6.20 20.86
N ALA A 328 19.38 -5.14 20.81
CA ALA A 328 18.22 -4.98 21.67
C ALA A 328 17.00 -5.81 21.23
N GLY A 329 16.95 -6.26 19.97
CA GLY A 329 15.74 -6.88 19.42
C GLY A 329 14.59 -5.90 19.23
N LEU A 330 14.88 -4.60 19.27
CA LEU A 330 13.92 -3.50 19.16
C LEU A 330 14.27 -2.64 17.95
N MET A 331 13.29 -1.93 17.40
CA MET A 331 13.50 -0.94 16.34
C MET A 331 14.00 0.38 16.97
N VAL A 332 15.22 0.34 17.50
CA VAL A 332 15.81 1.43 18.29
C VAL A 332 15.96 2.69 17.44
N HIS A 333 16.39 2.56 16.18
CA HIS A 333 16.46 3.70 15.28
C HIS A 333 15.09 4.37 15.13
N CYS A 334 14.04 3.63 14.79
CA CYS A 334 12.71 4.18 14.59
C CYS A 334 12.08 4.73 15.88
N THR A 335 12.38 4.15 17.04
CA THR A 335 11.74 4.52 18.32
C THR A 335 12.51 5.56 19.12
N THR A 336 13.81 5.78 18.86
CA THR A 336 14.66 6.70 19.65
C THR A 336 15.43 7.74 18.84
N PHE A 337 15.68 7.53 17.55
CA PHE A 337 16.55 8.41 16.74
C PHE A 337 15.82 9.06 15.55
N CYS A 338 14.87 8.38 14.91
CA CYS A 338 14.24 8.90 13.70
C CYS A 338 13.22 10.01 14.04
N PRO A 339 13.40 11.26 13.57
CA PRO A 339 12.46 12.34 13.86
C PRO A 339 11.08 12.09 13.23
N MET A 340 11.05 11.47 12.04
CA MET A 340 9.79 11.06 11.40
C MET A 340 9.03 10.00 12.21
N GLY A 341 9.72 9.19 13.02
CA GLY A 341 9.09 8.25 13.94
C GLY A 341 8.27 8.95 15.03
N LEU A 342 8.70 10.12 15.49
CA LEU A 342 7.94 10.94 16.45
C LEU A 342 6.75 11.61 15.76
N LEU A 343 6.98 12.24 14.60
CA LEU A 343 5.92 12.88 13.82
C LEU A 343 4.81 11.89 13.44
N ALA A 344 5.17 10.68 13.01
CA ALA A 344 4.19 9.65 12.66
C ALA A 344 3.32 9.22 13.84
N VAL A 345 3.90 9.11 15.04
CA VAL A 345 3.17 8.77 16.28
C VAL A 345 2.29 9.92 16.75
N VAL A 346 2.81 11.16 16.71
CA VAL A 346 2.08 12.35 17.15
C VAL A 346 0.91 12.66 16.22
N PHE A 347 1.17 12.78 14.92
CA PHE A 347 0.10 13.00 13.93
C PHE A 347 -0.81 11.78 13.78
N GLY A 348 -0.29 10.58 14.01
CA GLY A 348 -1.07 9.35 14.04
C GLY A 348 -2.17 9.33 15.11
N ARG A 349 -2.11 10.20 16.13
CA ARG A 349 -3.20 10.37 17.11
C ARG A 349 -4.48 10.94 16.46
N LEU A 350 -4.36 11.65 15.33
CA LEU A 350 -5.51 12.13 14.56
C LEU A 350 -6.23 11.01 13.82
N SER A 351 -5.54 9.91 13.51
CA SER A 351 -6.17 8.72 12.92
C SER A 351 -7.15 8.11 13.91
N LEU A 352 -8.18 7.45 13.41
CA LEU A 352 -9.19 6.75 14.22
C LEU A 352 -8.76 5.32 14.61
N TRP A 353 -7.67 4.82 14.04
CA TRP A 353 -7.20 3.46 14.26
C TRP A 353 -6.53 3.33 15.63
N ARG A 354 -6.98 2.36 16.42
CA ARG A 354 -6.36 2.02 17.72
C ARG A 354 -6.15 0.53 17.85
N ILE A 355 -5.20 0.14 18.69
CA ILE A 355 -5.15 -1.21 19.27
C ILE A 355 -5.69 -1.09 20.70
N ARG A 356 -6.66 -1.92 21.04
CA ARG A 356 -7.27 -2.01 22.38
C ARG A 356 -6.97 -3.37 22.99
N ILE A 357 -6.85 -3.36 24.31
CA ILE A 357 -6.65 -4.56 25.13
C ILE A 357 -7.90 -4.72 25.98
N ASP A 358 -8.55 -5.87 25.86
CA ASP A 358 -9.79 -6.20 26.56
C ASP A 358 -9.57 -6.32 28.08
N THR A 359 -10.61 -6.04 28.86
CA THR A 359 -10.58 -6.15 30.33
C THR A 359 -10.39 -7.58 30.83
N ASN A 360 -10.77 -8.58 30.03
CA ASN A 360 -10.59 -10.00 30.30
C ASN A 360 -9.17 -10.51 30.00
N CYS A 361 -8.25 -9.62 29.62
CA CYS A 361 -6.85 -9.98 29.40
C CYS A 361 -6.23 -10.58 30.66
N SER A 362 -5.76 -11.83 30.56
CA SER A 362 -5.08 -12.55 31.65
C SER A 362 -3.69 -12.02 32.03
N ARG A 363 -3.22 -10.95 31.36
CA ARG A 363 -1.90 -10.31 31.58
C ARG A 363 -0.72 -11.30 31.52
N CYS A 364 -0.81 -12.32 30.66
CA CYS A 364 0.24 -13.32 30.47
C CYS A 364 1.56 -12.79 29.84
N SER A 365 1.62 -11.51 29.46
CA SER A 365 2.80 -10.83 28.87
C SER A 365 3.36 -11.44 27.57
N ALA A 366 2.68 -12.42 26.96
CA ALA A 366 3.13 -13.07 25.71
C ALA A 366 3.41 -12.08 24.56
N CYS A 367 2.60 -11.01 24.47
CA CYS A 367 2.73 -9.98 23.46
C CYS A 367 3.99 -9.10 23.61
N PHE A 368 4.60 -9.03 24.80
CA PHE A 368 5.77 -8.16 25.06
C PHE A 368 6.98 -8.64 24.25
N SER A 369 7.16 -9.97 24.19
CA SER A 369 8.23 -10.63 23.43
C SER A 369 8.12 -10.47 21.90
N HIS A 370 7.06 -9.81 21.44
CA HIS A 370 6.77 -9.58 20.03
C HIS A 370 6.61 -8.09 19.68
N CYS A 371 6.58 -7.20 20.67
CA CYS A 371 6.53 -5.76 20.43
C CYS A 371 7.93 -5.19 20.20
N ARG A 372 8.34 -5.10 18.94
CA ARG A 372 9.65 -4.51 18.55
C ARG A 372 9.71 -2.99 18.68
N TYR A 373 8.57 -2.35 18.88
CA TYR A 373 8.45 -0.91 19.06
C TYR A 373 8.48 -0.49 20.55
N ASN A 374 8.67 -1.44 21.48
CA ASN A 374 8.72 -1.15 22.91
C ASN A 374 7.50 -0.32 23.38
N ALA A 375 6.31 -0.74 22.93
CA ALA A 375 5.03 -0.06 23.16
C ALA A 375 4.09 -0.86 24.07
N LEU A 376 4.50 -2.04 24.51
CA LEU A 376 3.74 -2.86 25.45
C LEU A 376 4.55 -2.98 26.74
N SER A 377 3.87 -2.68 27.85
CA SER A 377 4.36 -2.74 29.22
C SER A 377 3.22 -3.15 30.14
N GLU A 378 3.53 -3.42 31.41
CA GLU A 378 2.49 -3.70 32.42
C GLU A 378 1.53 -2.51 32.57
N GLU A 379 2.05 -1.28 32.56
CA GLU A 379 1.25 -0.07 32.63
C GLU A 379 0.30 0.06 31.44
N ALA A 380 0.77 -0.31 30.23
CA ALA A 380 -0.05 -0.35 29.02
C ALA A 380 -1.17 -1.41 29.11
N MET A 381 -0.92 -2.56 29.76
CA MET A 381 -1.94 -3.58 29.99
C MET A 381 -3.05 -3.07 30.92
N VAL A 382 -2.67 -2.37 32.00
CA VAL A 382 -3.62 -1.76 32.94
C VAL A 382 -4.43 -0.65 32.27
N ALA A 383 -3.78 0.18 31.44
CA ALA A 383 -4.44 1.25 30.70
C ALA A 383 -5.35 0.77 29.55
N GLY A 384 -5.35 -0.53 29.22
CA GLY A 384 -6.16 -1.09 28.14
C GLY A 384 -5.71 -0.67 26.72
N GLN A 385 -4.51 -0.09 26.58
CA GLN A 385 -3.98 0.38 25.30
C GLN A 385 -2.44 0.40 25.27
N PRO A 386 -1.81 0.14 24.10
CA PRO A 386 -0.37 0.29 23.94
C PRO A 386 0.13 1.72 24.22
N GLY A 387 1.39 1.84 24.63
CA GLY A 387 2.09 3.10 24.76
C GLY A 387 2.31 3.80 23.41
N MET A 388 2.83 5.04 23.47
CA MET A 388 2.89 5.93 22.31
C MET A 388 3.69 5.38 21.13
N ASN A 389 4.67 4.50 21.34
CA ASN A 389 5.48 3.96 20.25
C ASN A 389 4.73 2.94 19.36
N CYS A 390 3.47 2.64 19.65
CA CYS A 390 2.68 1.71 18.85
C CYS A 390 2.50 2.21 17.41
N THR A 391 2.92 1.39 16.45
CA THR A 391 2.82 1.67 15.01
C THR A 391 1.76 0.81 14.32
N LEU A 392 0.80 0.26 15.06
CA LEU A 392 -0.29 -0.55 14.51
C LEU A 392 0.16 -1.72 13.61
N CYS A 393 1.33 -2.31 13.90
CA CYS A 393 1.90 -3.40 13.08
C CYS A 393 1.15 -4.75 13.22
N GLY A 394 0.41 -4.92 14.32
CA GLY A 394 -0.41 -6.11 14.57
C GLY A 394 0.35 -7.35 15.05
N ASP A 395 1.67 -7.29 15.27
CA ASP A 395 2.46 -8.44 15.75
C ASP A 395 1.94 -8.94 17.12
N CYS A 396 1.41 -8.04 17.96
CA CYS A 396 0.80 -8.36 19.25
C CYS A 396 -0.57 -9.06 19.14
N VAL A 397 -1.35 -8.78 18.08
CA VAL A 397 -2.65 -9.44 17.83
C VAL A 397 -2.42 -10.92 17.55
N ALA A 398 -1.40 -11.25 16.75
CA ALA A 398 -1.01 -12.63 16.47
C ALA A 398 -0.42 -13.35 17.69
N ALA A 399 0.19 -12.60 18.61
CA ALA A 399 0.84 -13.14 19.79
C ALA A 399 -0.12 -13.48 20.94
N CYS A 400 -1.31 -12.88 20.98
CA CYS A 400 -2.22 -13.02 22.10
C CYS A 400 -2.95 -14.37 22.03
N PRO A 401 -2.72 -15.31 22.97
CA PRO A 401 -3.38 -16.62 22.93
C PRO A 401 -4.89 -16.52 23.22
N GLY A 402 -5.30 -15.59 24.08
CA GLY A 402 -6.71 -15.36 24.43
C GLY A 402 -7.47 -14.42 23.49
N GLY A 403 -6.83 -13.87 22.45
CA GLY A 403 -7.50 -12.97 21.50
C GLY A 403 -7.94 -11.60 22.08
N HIS A 404 -7.40 -11.20 23.23
CA HIS A 404 -7.76 -9.96 23.93
C HIS A 404 -7.11 -8.69 23.38
N VAL A 405 -6.22 -8.79 22.38
CA VAL A 405 -5.58 -7.64 21.74
C VAL A 405 -6.10 -7.50 20.32
N ALA A 406 -6.76 -6.38 20.02
CA ALA A 406 -7.48 -6.21 18.75
C ALA A 406 -7.37 -4.79 18.19
N TYR A 407 -7.56 -4.67 16.88
CA TYR A 407 -7.77 -3.35 16.24
C TYR A 407 -9.16 -2.82 16.59
N SER A 408 -9.26 -1.51 16.68
CA SER A 408 -10.50 -0.78 16.94
C SER A 408 -10.60 0.40 15.99
N PHE A 409 -11.78 0.55 15.41
CA PHE A 409 -12.21 1.70 14.64
C PHE A 409 -13.65 2.03 15.08
N PRO A 410 -14.03 3.32 15.18
CA PRO A 410 -15.38 3.69 15.59
C PRO A 410 -16.46 2.95 14.79
N PHE A 411 -17.49 2.46 15.49
CA PHE A 411 -18.65 1.78 14.91
C PHE A 411 -18.39 0.43 14.20
N LEU A 412 -17.16 -0.09 14.24
CA LEU A 412 -16.82 -1.40 13.66
C LEU A 412 -16.39 -2.39 14.74
N ASN A 413 -16.73 -3.67 14.55
CA ASN A 413 -16.18 -4.74 15.37
C ASN A 413 -14.67 -4.94 15.08
N SER A 414 -13.97 -5.66 15.96
CA SER A 414 -12.51 -5.85 15.89
C SER A 414 -12.03 -6.51 14.58
N VAL A 415 -12.80 -7.49 14.08
CA VAL A 415 -12.48 -8.24 12.86
C VAL A 415 -12.56 -7.32 11.63
N ASN A 416 -13.67 -6.60 11.48
CA ASN A 416 -13.88 -5.66 10.38
C ASN A 416 -12.96 -4.44 10.49
N SER A 417 -12.69 -3.95 11.71
CA SER A 417 -11.69 -2.89 11.94
C SER A 417 -10.33 -3.30 11.40
N ARG A 418 -9.85 -4.50 11.75
CA ARG A 418 -8.57 -5.01 11.25
C ARG A 418 -8.58 -5.21 9.74
N ALA A 419 -9.65 -5.76 9.19
CA ALA A 419 -9.75 -6.02 7.76
C ALA A 419 -9.79 -4.72 6.93
N LEU A 420 -10.51 -3.70 7.40
CA LEU A 420 -10.54 -2.38 6.76
C LEU A 420 -9.18 -1.68 6.86
N PHE A 421 -8.53 -1.69 8.03
CA PHE A 421 -7.18 -1.16 8.20
C PHE A 421 -6.19 -1.82 7.23
N LEU A 422 -6.22 -3.16 7.16
CA LEU A 422 -5.36 -3.92 6.26
C LEU A 422 -5.66 -3.62 4.79
N THR A 423 -6.93 -3.42 4.44
CA THR A 423 -7.33 -3.02 3.09
C THR A 423 -6.68 -1.69 2.70
N LEU A 424 -6.72 -0.68 3.58
CA LEU A 424 -6.10 0.61 3.33
C LEU A 424 -4.57 0.50 3.21
N VAL A 425 -3.90 -0.15 4.18
CA VAL A 425 -2.43 -0.18 4.20
C VAL A 425 -1.84 -1.04 3.07
N ILE A 426 -2.49 -2.15 2.71
CA ILE A 426 -2.08 -3.00 1.58
C ILE A 426 -2.29 -2.27 0.26
N SER A 427 -3.39 -1.53 0.13
CA SER A 427 -3.66 -0.75 -1.08
C SER A 427 -2.65 0.38 -1.24
N LEU A 428 -2.37 1.13 -0.17
CA LEU A 428 -1.32 2.16 -0.17
C LEU A 428 0.06 1.58 -0.50
N HIS A 429 0.41 0.43 0.07
CA HIS A 429 1.66 -0.28 -0.25
C HIS A 429 1.75 -0.61 -1.73
N ALA A 430 0.70 -1.19 -2.32
CA ALA A 430 0.69 -1.55 -3.73
C ALA A 430 0.73 -0.32 -4.65
N VAL A 431 -0.01 0.74 -4.29
CA VAL A 431 0.02 2.02 -5.01
C VAL A 431 1.42 2.63 -4.98
N PHE A 432 2.08 2.64 -3.83
CA PHE A 432 3.44 3.18 -3.70
C PHE A 432 4.47 2.38 -4.47
N LEU A 433 4.28 1.07 -4.57
CA LEU A 433 5.15 0.21 -5.37
C LEU A 433 5.03 0.53 -6.87
N GLY A 434 3.82 0.82 -7.37
CA GLY A 434 3.59 1.15 -8.79
C GLY A 434 3.90 2.59 -9.16
N VAL A 435 3.65 3.52 -8.23
CA VAL A 435 3.93 4.95 -8.41
C VAL A 435 5.36 5.29 -8.00
N ALA A 436 6.20 4.29 -7.66
CA ALA A 436 7.52 4.46 -7.08
C ALA A 436 8.37 5.45 -7.90
N ARG A 437 8.37 6.68 -7.39
CA ARG A 437 8.96 7.92 -7.88
C ARG A 437 10.13 8.25 -6.96
N MET A 438 11.26 8.70 -7.53
CA MET A 438 12.32 9.39 -6.79
C MET A 438 12.62 10.75 -7.36
#